data_AF-A0A2M7F475-F1
#
_entry.id   AF-A0A2M7F475-F1
#
_cell.length_a   1.000
_cell.length_b   1.000
_cell.length_c   1.000
_cell.angle_alpha   90.00
_cell.angle_beta   90.00
_cell.angle_gamma   90.00
#
_symmetry.space_group_name_H-M   'P 1'
#
loop_
_entity.id
_entity.type
_entity.pdbx_description
1 polymer ?
#
loop_
_entity_poly.entity_id
_entity_poly.type
_entity_poly.pdbx_seq_one_letter_code
_entity_poly.pdbx_strand_id
1 'polypeptide(L)'
;MLFGEFLIKRGVATEEQIVKALDEQKKIRLPLGTVAVTNHFLSIKDVYAVLNRQVEDPEKKFGEIALELGLLTEQELDKIIELQYEKNPNIGEILVRRGVLNKERLFEELNAFVRIKGAVLSE
;
A
#
# COMPACT_ATOMS: atom_id res chain seq x y z
N MET A 1 12.82 -8.23 8.96
CA MET A 1 12.96 -8.76 7.59
C MET A 1 11.65 -8.60 6.85
N LEU A 2 11.67 -7.90 5.71
CA LEU A 2 10.51 -7.73 4.83
C LEU A 2 10.37 -8.91 3.86
N PHE A 3 9.18 -9.09 3.27
CA PHE A 3 8.94 -10.20 2.34
C PHE A 3 9.81 -10.12 1.07
N GLY A 4 10.02 -8.92 0.52
CA GLY A 4 10.91 -8.74 -0.64
C GLY A 4 12.36 -9.14 -0.35
N GLU A 5 12.90 -8.72 0.80
CA GLU A 5 14.24 -9.12 1.26
C GLU A 5 14.35 -10.64 1.44
N PHE A 6 13.29 -11.26 1.97
CA PHE A 6 13.21 -12.71 2.14
C PHE A 6 13.28 -13.46 0.81
N LEU A 7 12.54 -13.00 -0.21
CA LEU A 7 12.56 -13.60 -1.55
C LEU A 7 13.95 -13.48 -2.20
N ILE A 8 14.64 -12.35 -2.00
CA ILE A 8 16.02 -12.16 -2.48
C ILE A 8 16.97 -13.15 -1.80
N LYS A 9 16.90 -13.27 -0.47
CA LYS A 9 17.74 -14.20 0.29
C LYS A 9 17.54 -15.66 -0.11
N ARG A 10 16.35 -16.03 -0.60
CA ARG A 10 16.03 -17.38 -1.09
C ARG A 10 16.33 -17.59 -2.57
N GLY A 11 16.83 -16.57 -3.28
CA GLY A 11 17.11 -16.63 -4.71
C GLY A 11 15.84 -16.74 -5.58
N VAL A 12 14.67 -16.41 -5.03
CA VAL A 12 13.38 -16.51 -5.72
C VAL A 12 13.12 -15.29 -6.60
N ALA A 13 13.62 -14.12 -6.19
CA ALA A 13 13.55 -12.88 -6.95
C ALA A 13 14.87 -12.12 -6.83
N THR A 14 15.25 -11.39 -7.87
CA THR A 14 16.41 -10.48 -7.81
C THR A 14 16.02 -9.15 -7.17
N GLU A 15 17.00 -8.41 -6.68
CA GLU A 15 16.78 -7.05 -6.15
C GLU A 15 16.12 -6.14 -7.20
N GLU A 16 16.55 -6.21 -8.45
CA GLU A 16 15.95 -5.47 -9.56
C GLU A 16 14.46 -5.82 -9.76
N GLN A 17 14.09 -7.10 -9.66
CA GLN A 17 12.70 -7.54 -9.78
C GLN A 17 11.85 -7.03 -8.61
N ILE A 18 12.40 -7.04 -7.39
CA ILE A 18 11.73 -6.49 -6.21
C ILE A 18 11.53 -4.98 -6.34
N VAL A 19 12.58 -4.22 -6.72
CA VAL A 19 12.49 -2.77 -6.92
C VAL A 19 11.43 -2.43 -7.97
N LYS A 20 11.46 -3.10 -9.12
CA LYS A 20 10.48 -2.89 -10.19
C LYS A 20 9.04 -3.21 -9.75
N ALA A 21 8.84 -4.25 -8.94
CA ALA A 21 7.52 -4.60 -8.39
C ALA A 21 7.04 -3.57 -7.36
N LEU A 22 7.94 -3.03 -6.52
CA LEU A 22 7.63 -1.96 -5.57
C LEU A 22 7.25 -0.66 -6.28
N ASP A 23 7.95 -0.30 -7.35
CA ASP A 23 7.63 0.89 -8.15
C ASP A 23 6.26 0.76 -8.82
N GLU A 24 5.93 -0.44 -9.32
CA GLU A 24 4.61 -0.73 -9.86
C GLU A 24 3.53 -0.70 -8.79
N GLN A 25 3.80 -1.24 -7.59
CA GLN A 25 2.90 -1.17 -6.45
C GLN A 25 2.58 0.29 -6.08
N LYS A 26 3.60 1.15 -6.05
CA LYS A 26 3.46 2.59 -5.79
C LYS A 26 2.62 3.28 -6.87
N LYS A 27 2.74 2.88 -8.14
CA LYS A 27 1.96 3.45 -9.25
C LYS A 27 0.50 3.00 -9.24
N ILE A 28 0.23 1.77 -8.81
CA ILE A 28 -1.13 1.23 -8.70
C ILE A 28 -1.84 1.81 -7.47
N ARG A 29 -1.09 2.26 -6.46
CA ARG A 29 -1.66 2.82 -5.23
C ARG A 29 -2.63 3.96 -5.53
N LEU A 30 -3.92 3.67 -5.38
CA LEU A 30 -4.99 4.63 -5.61
C LEU A 30 -4.78 5.83 -4.68
N PRO A 31 -4.83 7.08 -5.17
CA PRO A 31 -4.74 8.25 -4.31
C PRO A 31 -5.80 8.22 -3.21
N LEU A 32 -5.45 8.71 -2.01
CA LEU A 32 -6.32 8.66 -0.84
C LEU A 32 -7.68 9.33 -1.11
N GLY A 33 -7.67 10.49 -1.80
CA GLY A 33 -8.88 11.18 -2.23
C GLY A 33 -9.77 10.37 -3.17
N THR A 34 -9.20 9.56 -4.06
CA THR A 34 -9.97 8.66 -4.94
C THR A 34 -10.68 7.57 -4.14
N VAL A 35 -9.98 6.99 -3.16
CA VAL A 35 -10.57 5.98 -2.25
C VAL A 35 -11.67 6.62 -1.40
N ALA A 36 -11.43 7.82 -0.88
CA ALA A 36 -12.40 8.57 -0.08
C ALA A 36 -13.70 8.85 -0.85
N VAL A 37 -13.60 9.29 -2.11
CA VAL A 37 -14.77 9.56 -2.97
C VAL A 37 -15.51 8.29 -3.35
N THR A 38 -14.78 7.26 -3.77
CA THR A 38 -15.39 5.99 -4.21
C THR A 38 -16.15 5.28 -3.09
N ASN A 39 -15.75 5.52 -1.84
CA ASN A 39 -16.41 4.97 -0.65
C ASN A 39 -17.28 6.01 0.09
N HIS A 40 -17.61 7.13 -0.55
CA HIS A 40 -18.53 8.16 -0.04
C HIS A 40 -18.11 8.88 1.26
N PHE A 41 -16.84 8.81 1.66
CA PHE A 41 -16.32 9.59 2.79
C PHE A 41 -16.14 11.07 2.45
N LEU A 42 -15.79 11.38 1.20
CA LEU A 42 -15.63 12.75 0.71
C LEU A 42 -16.40 12.94 -0.59
N SER A 43 -16.93 14.15 -0.81
CA SER A 43 -17.38 14.56 -2.12
C SER A 43 -16.20 14.99 -3.00
N ILE A 44 -16.42 15.09 -4.31
CA ILE A 44 -15.42 15.64 -5.23
C ILE A 44 -15.02 17.07 -4.82
N LYS A 45 -15.99 17.87 -4.34
CA LYS A 45 -15.75 19.24 -3.87
C LYS A 45 -14.80 19.27 -2.66
N ASP A 46 -14.94 18.32 -1.74
CA ASP A 46 -14.10 18.23 -0.55
C ASP A 46 -12.67 17.85 -0.93
N VAL A 47 -12.51 16.92 -1.87
CA VAL A 47 -11.19 16.57 -2.42
C VAL A 47 -10.51 17.79 -3.04
N TYR A 48 -11.24 18.60 -3.82
CA TYR A 48 -10.69 19.84 -4.37
C TYR A 48 -10.24 20.82 -3.28
N ALA A 49 -11.01 20.97 -2.19
CA ALA A 49 -10.62 21.83 -1.08
C ALA A 49 -9.31 21.36 -0.44
N VAL A 50 -9.15 20.05 -0.22
CA VAL A 50 -7.91 19.45 0.30
C VAL A 50 -6.73 19.68 -0.65
N LEU A 51 -6.92 19.42 -1.94
CA LEU A 51 -5.86 19.60 -2.95
C LEU A 51 -5.44 21.06 -3.09
N ASN A 52 -6.38 22.01 -3.04
CA ASN A 52 -6.04 23.43 -3.08
C ASN A 52 -5.18 23.83 -1.86
N ARG A 53 -5.53 23.34 -0.67
CA ARG A 53 -4.74 23.57 0.54
C ARG A 53 -3.35 22.90 0.46
N GLN A 54 -3.24 21.76 -0.22
CA GLN A 54 -1.97 21.08 -0.45
C GLN A 54 -1.07 21.82 -1.46
N VAL A 55 -1.64 22.60 -2.38
CA VAL A 55 -0.85 23.51 -3.25
C VAL A 55 -0.22 24.64 -2.44
N GLU A 56 -0.94 25.16 -1.44
CA GLU A 56 -0.44 26.20 -0.53
C GLU A 56 0.61 25.66 0.47
N ASP A 57 0.47 24.39 0.86
CA ASP A 57 1.38 23.71 1.81
C ASP A 57 1.74 22.29 1.31
N PRO A 58 2.73 22.18 0.41
CA PRO A 58 3.08 20.91 -0.24
C PRO A 58 3.67 19.85 0.70
N GLU A 59 4.15 20.23 1.89
CA GLU A 59 4.71 19.29 2.86
C GLU A 59 3.61 18.52 3.60
N LYS A 60 2.41 19.09 3.71
CA LYS A 60 1.28 18.43 4.35
C LYS A 60 0.68 17.34 3.49
N LYS A 61 0.35 16.21 4.12
CA LYS A 61 -0.33 15.11 3.45
C LYS A 61 -1.82 15.37 3.34
N PHE A 62 -2.42 14.79 2.29
CA PHE A 62 -3.86 14.84 2.04
C PHE A 62 -4.71 14.53 3.28
N GLY A 63 -4.39 13.45 4.01
CA GLY A 63 -5.13 13.03 5.20
C GLY A 63 -5.06 14.06 6.33
N GLU A 64 -3.88 14.61 6.58
CA GLU A 64 -3.65 15.63 7.62
C GLU A 64 -4.47 16.89 7.33
N ILE A 65 -4.45 17.35 6.08
CA ILE A 65 -5.26 18.49 5.63
C ILE A 65 -6.77 18.19 5.75
N ALA A 66 -7.20 16.99 5.38
CA ALA A 66 -8.62 16.62 5.46
C ALA A 66 -9.14 16.61 6.91
N LEU A 67 -8.31 16.23 7.88
CA LEU A 67 -8.62 16.35 9.31
C LEU A 67 -8.68 17.83 9.75
N GLU A 68 -7.69 18.64 9.35
CA GLU A 68 -7.64 20.07 9.70
C GLU A 68 -8.85 20.85 9.17
N LEU A 69 -9.33 20.49 7.97
CA LEU A 69 -10.51 21.10 7.36
C LEU A 69 -11.84 20.56 7.94
N GLY A 70 -11.79 19.59 8.86
CA GLY A 70 -12.97 18.94 9.43
C GLY A 70 -13.77 18.13 8.42
N LEU A 71 -13.15 17.74 7.30
CA LEU A 71 -13.77 16.95 6.23
C LEU A 71 -13.73 15.45 6.51
N LEU A 72 -12.78 15.02 7.34
CA LEU A 72 -12.69 13.66 7.86
C LEU A 72 -12.50 13.69 9.37
N THR A 73 -12.98 12.65 10.03
CA THR A 73 -12.52 12.25 11.37
C THR A 73 -11.30 11.33 11.27
N GLU A 74 -10.54 11.18 12.36
CA GLU A 74 -9.41 10.23 12.42
C GLU A 74 -9.85 8.80 12.09
N GLN A 75 -11.03 8.40 12.58
CA GLN A 75 -11.61 7.07 12.36
C GLN A 75 -11.94 6.83 10.88
N GLU A 76 -12.48 7.83 10.19
CA GLU A 76 -12.75 7.74 8.75
C GLU A 76 -11.46 7.75 7.93
N LEU A 77 -10.48 8.56 8.33
CA LEU A 77 -9.17 8.57 7.69
C LEU A 77 -8.48 7.21 7.80
N ASP A 78 -8.47 6.61 8.98
CA ASP A 78 -7.96 5.26 9.22
C ASP A 78 -8.69 4.25 8.34
N LYS A 79 -10.03 4.36 8.24
CA LYS A 79 -10.80 3.45 7.38
C LYS A 79 -10.48 3.59 5.90
N ILE A 80 -10.27 4.81 5.42
CA ILE A 80 -9.86 5.06 4.03
C ILE A 80 -8.47 4.48 3.77
N ILE A 81 -7.55 4.60 4.73
CA ILE A 81 -6.20 4.03 4.64
C ILE A 81 -6.29 2.50 4.56
N GLU A 82 -7.08 1.85 5.41
CA GLU A 82 -7.34 0.41 5.35
C GLU A 82 -7.87 -0.02 3.98
N LEU A 83 -8.92 0.65 3.48
CA LEU A 83 -9.52 0.34 2.18
C LEU A 83 -8.55 0.56 1.01
N GLN A 84 -7.67 1.57 1.11
CA GLN A 84 -6.61 1.77 0.14
C GLN A 84 -5.62 0.60 0.18
N TYR A 85 -5.23 0.13 1.37
CA TYR A 85 -4.37 -1.04 1.52
C TYR A 85 -4.99 -2.32 0.94
N GLU A 86 -6.27 -2.58 1.19
CA GLU A 86 -6.99 -3.74 0.64
C GLU A 86 -7.05 -3.74 -0.90
N LYS A 87 -7.15 -2.56 -1.52
CA LYS A 87 -7.20 -2.42 -2.98
C LYS A 87 -5.82 -2.42 -3.65
N ASN A 88 -4.74 -2.31 -2.89
CA ASN A 88 -3.40 -2.31 -3.44
C ASN A 88 -2.87 -3.74 -3.55
N PRO A 89 -2.56 -4.22 -4.76
CA PRO A 89 -1.98 -5.56 -4.90
C PRO A 89 -0.69 -5.63 -4.09
N ASN A 90 -0.57 -6.69 -3.30
CA ASN A 90 0.66 -6.94 -2.56
C ASN A 90 1.81 -7.19 -3.53
N ILE A 91 3.05 -6.89 -3.11
CA ILE A 91 4.23 -7.10 -3.96
C ILE A 91 4.31 -8.52 -4.54
N GLY A 92 3.86 -9.53 -3.79
CA GLY A 92 3.76 -10.91 -4.25
C GLY A 92 2.83 -11.09 -5.45
N GLU A 93 1.66 -10.44 -5.46
CA GLU A 93 0.73 -10.50 -6.59
C GLU A 93 1.29 -9.80 -7.83
N ILE A 94 2.00 -8.69 -7.63
CA ILE A 94 2.68 -7.99 -8.72
C ILE A 94 3.79 -8.86 -9.31
N LEU A 95 4.58 -9.52 -8.47
CA LEU A 95 5.61 -10.46 -8.91
C LEU A 95 5.01 -11.64 -9.70
N VAL A 96 3.81 -12.11 -9.32
CA VAL A 96 3.07 -13.12 -10.12
C VAL A 96 2.64 -12.57 -11.47
N ARG A 97 2.03 -11.38 -11.51
CA ARG A 97 1.62 -10.73 -12.78
C ARG A 97 2.78 -10.52 -13.74
N ARG A 98 3.97 -10.25 -13.20
CA ARG A 98 5.22 -10.07 -13.96
C ARG A 98 5.91 -11.38 -14.35
N GLY A 99 5.37 -12.53 -13.96
CA GLY A 99 5.94 -13.85 -14.23
C GLY A 99 7.21 -14.16 -13.45
N VAL A 100 7.52 -13.41 -12.39
CA VAL A 100 8.66 -13.70 -11.49
C VAL A 100 8.35 -14.93 -10.63
N LEU A 101 7.10 -15.08 -10.22
CA LEU A 101 6.57 -16.23 -9.47
C LEU A 101 5.28 -16.72 -10.14
N ASN A 102 4.85 -17.94 -9.85
CA ASN A 102 3.46 -18.35 -10.03
C ASN A 102 2.71 -18.29 -8.68
N LYS A 103 1.38 -18.50 -8.71
CA LYS A 103 0.54 -18.41 -7.50
C LYS A 103 0.89 -19.47 -6.47
N GLU A 104 1.23 -20.67 -6.94
CA GLU A 104 1.63 -21.81 -6.11
C GLU A 104 2.91 -21.48 -5.34
N ARG A 105 3.94 -20.99 -6.04
CA ARG A 105 5.21 -20.60 -5.44
C ARG A 105 5.06 -19.41 -4.51
N LEU A 106 4.22 -18.44 -4.86
CA LEU A 106 3.90 -17.33 -3.95
C LEU A 106 3.34 -17.85 -2.62
N PHE A 107 2.40 -18.81 -2.67
CA PHE A 107 1.81 -19.39 -1.45
C PHE A 107 2.85 -20.14 -0.61
N GLU A 108 3.71 -20.94 -1.24
CA GLU A 108 4.82 -21.63 -0.56
C GLU A 108 5.76 -20.65 0.17
N GLU A 109 6.17 -19.58 -0.53
CA GLU A 109 7.10 -18.59 0.01
C GLU A 109 6.47 -17.74 1.11
N LEU A 110 5.17 -17.42 1.01
CA LEU A 110 4.43 -16.75 2.08
C LEU A 110 4.38 -17.63 3.35
N ASN A 111 4.07 -18.91 3.21
CA ASN A 111 4.05 -19.83 4.35
C ASN A 111 5.43 -19.97 5.00
N ALA A 112 6.49 -20.07 4.19
CA ALA A 112 7.86 -20.10 4.70
C ALA A 112 8.23 -18.81 5.43
N PHE A 113 7.86 -17.65 4.87
CA PHE A 113 8.10 -16.35 5.48
C PHE A 113 7.38 -16.19 6.83
N VAL A 114 6.11 -16.59 6.92
CA VAL A 114 5.32 -16.55 8.16
C VAL A 114 5.93 -17.43 9.24
N ARG A 115 6.36 -18.65 8.90
CA ARG A 115 7.02 -19.55 9.86
C ARG A 115 8.29 -18.94 10.44
N ILE A 116 9.13 -18.35 9.60
CA ILE A 116 10.39 -17.72 10.03
C ILE A 116 10.09 -16.47 10.88
N LYS A 117 9.15 -15.63 10.46
CA LYS A 117 8.80 -14.43 11.22
C LYS A 117 8.15 -14.76 12.57
N GLY A 118 7.33 -15.80 12.62
CA GLY A 118 6.71 -16.29 13.86
C GLY A 118 7.72 -16.89 14.83
N ALA A 119 8.70 -17.65 14.34
CA ALA A 119 9.78 -18.19 15.17
C ALA A 119 10.63 -17.10 15.83
N VAL A 120 10.90 -16.00 15.11
CA VAL A 120 11.71 -14.87 15.59
C VAL A 120 10.98 -13.99 16.63
N LEU A 121 9.65 -14.06 16.71
CA LEU A 121 8.85 -13.30 17.70
C LEU A 121 8.59 -14.09 18.99
N SER A 122 9.10 -15.32 19.08
CA SER A 122 8.91 -16.23 20.21
C SER A 122 10.15 -16.31 21.12
N GLU A 123 11.16 -15.49 20.88
CA GLU A 123 12.42 -15.34 21.63
C GLU A 123 12.52 -13.91 22.18
#